data_AF-A4FWH1-F1
#
_entry.id   AF-A4FWH1-F1
#
_cell.length_a   1.000
_cell.length_b   1.000
_cell.length_c   1.000
_cell.angle_alpha   90.00
_cell.angle_beta   90.00
_cell.angle_gamma   90.00
#
_symmetry.space_group_name_H-M   'P 1'
#
loop_
_entity.id
_entity.type
_entity.pdbx_description
1 polymer ?
#
loop_
_entity_poly.entity_id
_entity_poly.type
_entity_poly.pdbx_seq_one_letter_code
_entity_poly.pdbx_strand_id
1 'polypeptide(L)'
;MDKQESLEKLLLIIDDLKLLAEKGIPILVEGPNDILSLKNLKINANFITVSNTPIFQIADDLIAENIPEIILLTDFDRAGRVYAKNIMEEFQSRGIKVNNLIRKEIIKYSRGDLKDIESLYPYISRRITINSDLSDIMIPYVISNVGMTLDGKLATIENDSRISGENDLKRVHEIRKDVDAIMVGIGTVLKDDPRLTVHKINASPKDNPLRIVVDSNLKVPLNARVLNKDAKTVIATTTPISDEKEEKIRKLKEMGIMVLQAGVQKVDLRKIMNEIYKMGINKILLEGGGTLNWGMFKENLINEVRVYIAPKVFGGANSPTYVDGKGFKNVEECTKLELKNYYPLDDGIVLEYRVIGSFK
;
A
#
# COMPACT_ATOMS: atom_id res chain seq x y z
N MET A 1 -22.96 -11.68 -9.40
CA MET A 1 -21.52 -11.56 -9.64
C MET A 1 -20.92 -10.53 -8.72
N ASP A 2 -20.07 -10.96 -7.80
CA ASP A 2 -19.36 -10.08 -6.88
C ASP A 2 -18.21 -9.35 -7.59
N LYS A 3 -17.48 -8.49 -6.86
CA LYS A 3 -16.37 -7.70 -7.43
C LYS A 3 -15.12 -8.56 -7.71
N GLN A 4 -14.91 -9.67 -7.04
CA GLN A 4 -13.78 -10.55 -7.29
C GLN A 4 -14.02 -11.40 -8.53
N GLU A 5 -15.18 -12.03 -8.64
CA GLU A 5 -15.60 -12.81 -9.82
C GLU A 5 -15.56 -11.96 -11.10
N SER A 6 -15.99 -10.70 -11.01
CA SER A 6 -15.89 -9.72 -12.10
C SER A 6 -14.44 -9.41 -12.50
N LEU A 7 -13.50 -9.33 -11.55
CA LEU A 7 -12.08 -9.09 -11.87
C LEU A 7 -11.46 -10.32 -12.52
N GLU A 8 -11.70 -11.51 -11.98
CA GLU A 8 -11.17 -12.77 -12.53
C GLU A 8 -11.60 -12.95 -14.00
N LYS A 9 -12.88 -12.70 -14.30
CA LYS A 9 -13.37 -12.71 -15.68
C LYS A 9 -12.68 -11.68 -16.56
N LEU A 10 -12.46 -10.47 -16.03
CA LEU A 10 -11.79 -9.40 -16.76
C LEU A 10 -10.31 -9.75 -17.05
N LEU A 11 -9.60 -10.39 -16.11
CA LEU A 11 -8.23 -10.88 -16.32
C LEU A 11 -8.17 -11.97 -17.39
N LEU A 12 -9.10 -12.93 -17.37
CA LEU A 12 -9.21 -13.95 -18.41
C LEU A 12 -9.40 -13.32 -19.80
N ILE A 13 -10.22 -12.28 -19.90
CA ILE A 13 -10.43 -11.55 -21.17
C ILE A 13 -9.16 -10.83 -21.63
N ILE A 14 -8.39 -10.26 -20.70
CA ILE A 14 -7.09 -9.67 -21.04
C ILE A 14 -6.11 -10.73 -21.54
N ASP A 15 -6.11 -11.92 -20.95
CA ASP A 15 -5.25 -13.02 -21.39
C ASP A 15 -5.70 -13.56 -22.76
N ASP A 16 -7.00 -13.66 -23.02
CA ASP A 16 -7.53 -13.96 -24.36
C ASP A 16 -7.09 -12.92 -25.39
N LEU A 17 -7.12 -11.63 -25.02
CA LEU A 17 -6.67 -10.54 -25.89
C LEU A 17 -5.16 -10.64 -26.19
N LYS A 18 -4.33 -10.99 -25.20
CA LYS A 18 -2.89 -11.24 -25.43
C LYS A 18 -2.68 -12.41 -26.38
N LEU A 19 -3.41 -13.51 -26.21
CA LEU A 19 -3.29 -14.68 -27.08
C LEU A 19 -3.66 -14.35 -28.53
N LEU A 20 -4.70 -13.52 -28.75
CA LEU A 20 -5.07 -13.07 -30.09
C LEU A 20 -4.02 -12.13 -30.68
N ALA A 21 -3.43 -11.24 -29.87
CA ALA A 21 -2.33 -10.38 -30.29
C ALA A 21 -1.07 -11.18 -30.68
N GLU A 22 -0.73 -12.22 -29.91
CA GLU A 22 0.39 -13.13 -30.19
C GLU A 22 0.20 -13.91 -31.49
N LYS A 23 -1.05 -14.18 -31.90
CA LYS A 23 -1.40 -14.76 -33.20
C LYS A 23 -1.25 -13.77 -34.37
N GLY A 24 -0.83 -12.54 -34.10
CA GLY A 24 -0.61 -11.50 -35.10
C GLY A 24 -1.88 -10.78 -35.54
N ILE A 25 -3.02 -10.96 -34.85
CA ILE A 25 -4.25 -10.24 -35.19
C ILE A 25 -4.11 -8.78 -34.74
N PRO A 26 -4.24 -7.79 -35.64
CA PRO A 26 -4.09 -6.39 -35.27
C PRO A 26 -5.21 -5.90 -34.35
N ILE A 27 -4.86 -4.97 -33.46
CA ILE A 27 -5.81 -4.32 -32.55
C ILE A 27 -6.03 -2.89 -33.00
N LEU A 28 -7.27 -2.58 -33.35
CA LEU A 28 -7.70 -1.24 -33.73
C LEU A 28 -8.23 -0.48 -32.51
N VAL A 29 -7.66 0.70 -32.25
CA VAL A 29 -7.95 1.59 -31.10
C VAL A 29 -8.15 3.04 -31.56
N GLU A 30 -8.71 3.90 -30.70
CA GLU A 30 -8.99 5.29 -31.06
C GLU A 30 -7.71 6.13 -31.09
N GLY A 31 -6.86 6.02 -30.07
CA GLY A 31 -5.70 6.88 -29.92
C GLY A 31 -4.46 6.27 -29.25
N PRO A 32 -3.38 7.06 -29.14
CA PRO A 32 -2.12 6.61 -28.56
C PRO A 32 -2.19 6.30 -27.06
N ASN A 33 -3.11 6.93 -26.31
CA ASN A 33 -3.32 6.64 -24.89
C ASN A 33 -3.88 5.23 -24.67
N ASP A 34 -4.75 4.77 -25.57
CA ASP A 34 -5.28 3.40 -25.55
C ASP A 34 -4.15 2.39 -25.73
N ILE A 35 -3.26 2.65 -26.70
CA ILE A 35 -2.07 1.82 -26.93
C ILE A 35 -1.21 1.75 -25.67
N LEU A 36 -0.98 2.90 -25.01
CA LEU A 36 -0.19 2.94 -23.79
C LEU A 36 -0.82 2.09 -22.67
N SER A 37 -2.13 2.20 -22.48
CA SER A 37 -2.90 1.38 -21.52
C SER A 37 -2.75 -0.12 -21.82
N LEU A 38 -2.93 -0.54 -23.07
CA LEU A 38 -2.80 -1.95 -23.48
C LEU A 38 -1.36 -2.47 -23.34
N LYS A 39 -0.35 -1.67 -23.69
CA LYS A 39 1.06 -2.01 -23.47
C LYS A 39 1.41 -2.17 -22.00
N ASN A 40 0.85 -1.35 -21.12
CA ASN A 40 1.02 -1.48 -19.67
C ASN A 40 0.40 -2.77 -19.12
N LEU A 41 -0.63 -3.31 -19.79
CA LEU A 41 -1.18 -4.65 -19.54
C LEU A 41 -0.34 -5.79 -20.16
N LYS A 42 0.82 -5.47 -20.74
CA LYS A 42 1.71 -6.39 -21.48
C LYS A 42 1.06 -6.99 -22.73
N ILE A 43 0.12 -6.27 -23.35
CA ILE A 43 -0.42 -6.64 -24.66
C ILE A 43 0.51 -6.05 -25.71
N ASN A 44 1.23 -6.91 -26.41
CA ASN A 44 2.11 -6.54 -27.51
C ASN A 44 1.46 -6.98 -28.82
N ALA A 45 0.89 -6.03 -29.58
CA ALA A 45 0.19 -6.27 -30.82
C ALA A 45 0.66 -5.29 -31.91
N ASN A 46 0.28 -5.56 -33.16
CA ASN A 46 0.21 -4.53 -34.18
C ASN A 46 -1.00 -3.63 -33.88
N PHE A 47 -0.77 -2.39 -33.46
CA PHE A 47 -1.81 -1.44 -33.10
C PHE A 47 -2.12 -0.49 -34.26
N ILE A 48 -3.41 -0.34 -34.58
CA ILE A 48 -3.91 0.55 -35.62
C ILE A 48 -4.74 1.65 -34.96
N THR A 49 -4.38 2.92 -35.16
CA THR A 49 -5.12 4.05 -34.60
C THR A 49 -6.06 4.68 -35.61
N VAL A 50 -7.28 5.02 -35.19
CA VAL A 50 -8.27 5.66 -36.07
C VAL A 50 -8.44 7.17 -35.89
N SER A 51 -7.80 7.79 -34.89
CA SER A 51 -7.91 9.24 -34.62
C SER A 51 -7.43 10.15 -35.75
N ASN A 52 -6.51 9.67 -36.60
CA ASN A 52 -5.83 10.50 -37.60
C ASN A 52 -6.05 10.05 -39.05
N THR A 53 -6.78 8.96 -39.26
CA THR A 53 -6.93 8.34 -40.59
C THR A 53 -8.40 7.98 -40.83
N PRO A 54 -9.00 8.37 -41.96
CA PRO A 54 -10.36 7.97 -42.30
C PRO A 54 -10.54 6.45 -42.30
N ILE A 55 -11.66 5.96 -41.75
CA ILE A 55 -11.93 4.51 -41.59
C ILE A 55 -11.81 3.75 -42.91
N PHE A 56 -12.31 4.30 -44.03
CA PHE A 56 -12.26 3.64 -45.33
C PHE A 56 -10.82 3.42 -45.82
N GLN A 57 -9.92 4.36 -45.53
CA GLN A 57 -8.52 4.27 -45.92
C GLN A 57 -7.81 3.19 -45.11
N ILE A 58 -8.11 3.09 -43.82
CA ILE A 58 -7.61 2.01 -42.97
C ILE A 58 -8.09 0.65 -43.50
N ALA A 59 -9.34 0.55 -43.96
CA ALA A 59 -9.85 -0.67 -44.56
C ALA A 59 -9.12 -1.02 -45.87
N ASP A 60 -8.82 -0.02 -46.72
CA ASP A 60 -8.03 -0.22 -47.94
C ASP A 60 -6.61 -0.73 -47.62
N ASP A 61 -5.96 -0.15 -46.62
CA ASP A 61 -4.63 -0.56 -46.16
C ASP A 61 -4.63 -2.01 -45.63
N LEU A 62 -5.64 -2.39 -44.83
CA LEU A 62 -5.80 -3.76 -44.33
C LEU A 62 -5.96 -4.78 -45.46
N ILE A 63 -6.69 -4.43 -46.53
CA ILE A 63 -6.85 -5.29 -47.71
C ILE A 63 -5.52 -5.43 -48.46
N ALA A 64 -4.81 -4.32 -48.66
CA ALA A 64 -3.51 -4.31 -49.32
C ALA A 64 -2.47 -5.18 -48.56
N GLU A 65 -2.54 -5.18 -47.23
CA GLU A 65 -1.69 -5.99 -46.35
C GLU A 65 -2.18 -7.45 -46.18
N ASN A 66 -3.29 -7.83 -46.83
CA ASN A 66 -3.94 -9.15 -46.69
C ASN A 66 -4.30 -9.50 -45.24
N ILE A 67 -4.80 -8.54 -44.46
CA ILE A 67 -5.24 -8.74 -43.08
C ILE A 67 -6.76 -9.04 -43.07
N PRO A 68 -7.18 -10.29 -42.84
CA PRO A 68 -8.60 -10.67 -42.96
C PRO A 68 -9.41 -10.42 -41.69
N GLU A 69 -8.75 -10.17 -40.54
CA GLU A 69 -9.39 -10.02 -39.24
C GLU A 69 -8.68 -8.99 -38.37
N ILE A 70 -9.47 -8.21 -37.62
CA ILE A 70 -8.98 -7.25 -36.61
C ILE A 70 -9.79 -7.36 -35.31
N ILE A 71 -9.18 -6.93 -34.20
CA ILE A 71 -9.85 -6.77 -32.91
C ILE A 71 -10.21 -5.29 -32.73
N LEU A 72 -11.47 -5.00 -32.42
CA LEU A 72 -11.95 -3.63 -32.26
C LEU A 72 -12.07 -3.25 -30.78
N LEU A 73 -11.32 -2.22 -30.36
CA LEU A 73 -11.35 -1.65 -29.01
C LEU A 73 -11.56 -0.12 -29.07
N THR A 74 -12.81 0.31 -29.19
CA THR A 74 -13.22 1.71 -29.03
C THR A 74 -13.73 1.99 -27.61
N ASP A 75 -13.88 3.26 -27.28
CA ASP A 75 -14.39 3.72 -26.00
C ASP A 75 -15.78 3.17 -25.69
N PHE A 76 -16.04 2.98 -24.40
CA PHE A 76 -17.22 2.30 -23.88
C PHE A 76 -18.43 3.22 -23.72
N ASP A 77 -18.24 4.51 -23.95
CA ASP A 77 -19.26 5.54 -23.85
C ASP A 77 -20.28 5.48 -25.01
N ARG A 78 -21.16 6.48 -25.12
CA ARG A 78 -22.16 6.51 -26.19
C ARG A 78 -21.52 6.76 -27.56
N ALA A 79 -20.51 7.62 -27.64
CA ALA A 79 -19.85 7.98 -28.89
C ALA A 79 -19.07 6.78 -29.44
N GLY A 80 -18.23 6.14 -28.61
CA GLY A 80 -17.45 4.96 -28.98
C GLY A 80 -18.32 3.75 -29.37
N ARG A 81 -19.54 3.62 -28.84
CA ARG A 81 -20.52 2.62 -29.30
C ARG A 81 -21.05 2.90 -30.71
N VAL A 82 -21.36 4.14 -31.04
CA VAL A 82 -21.78 4.53 -32.40
C VAL A 82 -20.61 4.33 -33.36
N TYR A 83 -19.42 4.73 -32.93
CA TYR A 83 -18.21 4.62 -33.73
C TYR A 83 -17.84 3.17 -34.03
N ALA A 84 -17.92 2.27 -33.04
CA ALA A 84 -17.74 0.84 -33.24
C ALA A 84 -18.69 0.26 -34.29
N LYS A 85 -19.95 0.70 -34.29
CA LYS A 85 -20.95 0.25 -35.28
C LYS A 85 -20.55 0.66 -36.69
N ASN A 86 -20.14 1.91 -36.88
CA ASN A 86 -19.71 2.42 -38.18
C ASN A 86 -18.48 1.68 -38.71
N ILE A 87 -17.48 1.42 -37.85
CA ILE A 87 -16.28 0.64 -38.22
C ILE A 87 -16.68 -0.79 -38.62
N MET A 88 -17.55 -1.43 -37.85
CA MET A 88 -18.03 -2.78 -38.18
C MET A 88 -18.73 -2.83 -39.54
N GLU A 89 -19.63 -1.88 -39.82
CA GLU A 89 -20.35 -1.81 -41.10
C GLU A 89 -19.38 -1.62 -42.28
N GLU A 90 -18.44 -0.67 -42.18
CA GLU A 90 -17.46 -0.40 -43.23
C GLU A 90 -16.56 -1.61 -43.50
N PHE A 91 -15.97 -2.19 -42.46
CA PHE A 91 -14.98 -3.26 -42.60
C PHE A 91 -15.64 -4.56 -43.07
N GLN A 92 -16.81 -4.89 -42.55
CA GLN A 92 -17.54 -6.10 -42.96
C GLN A 92 -18.03 -6.00 -44.41
N SER A 93 -18.41 -4.80 -44.88
CA SER A 93 -18.79 -4.60 -46.28
C SER A 93 -17.65 -4.90 -47.26
N ARG A 94 -16.40 -4.85 -46.77
CA ARG A 94 -15.17 -5.11 -47.52
C ARG A 94 -14.57 -6.50 -47.25
N GLY A 95 -15.29 -7.36 -46.51
CA GLY A 95 -14.86 -8.72 -46.20
C GLY A 95 -13.86 -8.85 -45.05
N ILE A 96 -13.56 -7.76 -44.34
CA ILE A 96 -12.69 -7.78 -43.15
C ILE A 96 -13.54 -8.20 -41.94
N LYS A 97 -13.12 -9.26 -41.25
CA LYS A 97 -13.78 -9.75 -40.04
C LYS A 97 -13.43 -8.84 -38.86
N VAL A 98 -14.45 -8.33 -38.17
CA VAL A 98 -14.28 -7.49 -36.99
C VAL A 98 -14.64 -8.25 -35.72
N ASN A 99 -13.65 -8.58 -34.90
CA ASN A 99 -13.86 -9.18 -33.59
C ASN A 99 -14.13 -8.08 -32.54
N ASN A 100 -15.40 -7.96 -32.16
CA ASN A 100 -15.87 -7.02 -31.13
C ASN A 100 -16.26 -7.75 -29.82
N LEU A 101 -15.93 -9.04 -29.67
CA LEU A 101 -16.31 -9.83 -28.50
C LEU A 101 -15.54 -9.38 -27.25
N ILE A 102 -14.22 -9.19 -27.37
CA ILE A 102 -13.37 -8.73 -26.27
C ILE A 102 -13.91 -7.42 -25.69
N ARG A 103 -14.22 -6.43 -26.54
CA ARG A 103 -14.79 -5.15 -26.12
C ARG A 103 -16.11 -5.32 -25.36
N LYS A 104 -17.03 -6.16 -25.87
CA LYS A 104 -18.32 -6.42 -25.21
C LYS A 104 -18.13 -7.06 -23.83
N GLU A 105 -17.23 -8.02 -23.70
CA GLU A 105 -16.98 -8.68 -22.43
C GLU A 105 -16.27 -7.73 -21.44
N ILE A 106 -15.33 -6.88 -21.87
CA ILE A 106 -14.76 -5.83 -21.01
C ILE A 106 -15.86 -4.90 -20.46
N ILE A 107 -16.78 -4.42 -21.31
CA ILE A 107 -17.92 -3.58 -20.88
C ILE A 107 -18.77 -4.32 -19.84
N LYS A 108 -19.10 -5.58 -20.10
CA LYS A 108 -19.93 -6.41 -19.21
C LYS A 108 -19.30 -6.61 -17.84
N TYR A 109 -18.00 -6.90 -17.78
CA TYR A 109 -17.31 -7.19 -16.52
C TYR A 109 -16.71 -5.95 -15.82
N SER A 110 -16.68 -4.79 -16.48
CA SER A 110 -16.32 -3.50 -15.86
C SER A 110 -17.46 -2.81 -15.13
N ARG A 111 -18.70 -3.33 -15.23
CA ARG A 111 -19.90 -2.87 -14.49
C ARG A 111 -20.22 -1.37 -14.65
N GLY A 112 -19.76 -0.74 -15.74
CA GLY A 112 -19.97 0.68 -16.00
C GLY A 112 -18.98 1.61 -15.32
N ASP A 113 -17.96 1.08 -14.63
CA ASP A 113 -16.90 1.87 -13.99
C ASP A 113 -15.82 2.33 -15.00
N LEU A 114 -15.79 1.72 -16.19
CA LEU A 114 -14.89 2.07 -17.28
C LEU A 114 -15.64 2.79 -18.40
N LYS A 115 -15.11 3.93 -18.84
CA LYS A 115 -15.67 4.75 -19.93
C LYS A 115 -14.89 4.64 -21.23
N ASP A 116 -13.61 4.32 -21.15
CA ASP A 116 -12.63 4.38 -22.24
C ASP A 116 -11.57 3.27 -22.08
N ILE A 117 -10.77 3.05 -23.13
CA ILE A 117 -9.70 2.05 -23.15
C ILE A 117 -8.45 2.56 -22.39
N GLU A 118 -8.16 3.85 -22.44
CA GLU A 118 -7.03 4.45 -21.71
C GLU A 118 -7.10 4.21 -20.19
N SER A 119 -8.30 4.11 -19.60
CA SER A 119 -8.49 3.81 -18.18
C SER A 119 -8.44 2.32 -17.83
N LEU A 120 -8.36 1.41 -18.80
CA LEU A 120 -8.40 -0.04 -18.58
C LEU A 120 -7.25 -0.54 -17.70
N TYR A 121 -6.00 -0.15 -18.00
CA TYR A 121 -4.85 -0.51 -17.16
C TYR A 121 -4.97 0.03 -15.73
N PRO A 122 -5.19 1.34 -15.48
CA PRO A 122 -5.39 1.86 -14.13
C PRO A 122 -6.49 1.14 -13.36
N TYR A 123 -7.59 0.78 -14.02
CA TYR A 123 -8.70 0.05 -13.42
C TYR A 123 -8.32 -1.36 -12.98
N ILE A 124 -7.67 -2.11 -13.87
CA ILE A 124 -7.21 -3.47 -13.59
C ILE A 124 -6.12 -3.46 -12.52
N SER A 125 -5.10 -2.63 -12.67
CA SER A 125 -4.00 -2.56 -11.71
C SER A 125 -4.49 -2.20 -10.31
N ARG A 126 -5.42 -1.24 -10.19
CA ARG A 126 -6.03 -0.90 -8.91
C ARG A 126 -6.75 -2.09 -8.29
N ARG A 127 -7.53 -2.83 -9.09
CA ARG A 127 -8.30 -3.99 -8.62
C ARG A 127 -7.43 -5.23 -8.35
N ILE A 128 -6.37 -5.45 -9.10
CA ILE A 128 -5.37 -6.49 -8.81
C ILE A 128 -4.65 -6.14 -7.50
N THR A 129 -4.14 -4.92 -7.33
CA THR A 129 -3.48 -4.51 -6.07
C THR A 129 -4.41 -4.69 -4.88
N ILE A 130 -5.69 -4.32 -5.02
CA ILE A 130 -6.72 -4.55 -4.00
C ILE A 130 -6.93 -6.06 -3.76
N ASN A 131 -7.13 -6.88 -4.79
CA ASN A 131 -7.47 -8.29 -4.63
C ASN A 131 -6.27 -9.19 -4.29
N SER A 132 -5.05 -8.86 -4.71
CA SER A 132 -3.82 -9.58 -4.32
C SER A 132 -3.40 -9.30 -2.88
N ASP A 133 -3.94 -8.24 -2.27
CA ASP A 133 -3.69 -7.86 -0.87
C ASP A 133 -4.74 -8.44 0.11
N LEU A 134 -5.84 -9.04 -0.37
CA LEU A 134 -7.01 -9.32 0.49
C LEU A 134 -7.48 -10.76 0.61
N SER A 135 -6.96 -11.73 -0.16
CA SER A 135 -7.43 -13.11 0.01
C SER A 135 -6.69 -13.92 1.09
N ASP A 136 -5.48 -13.51 1.56
CA ASP A 136 -4.71 -14.34 2.52
C ASP A 136 -3.73 -13.59 3.46
N ILE A 137 -3.67 -12.26 3.46
CA ILE A 137 -2.81 -11.52 4.41
C ILE A 137 -3.67 -11.04 5.58
N MET A 138 -3.63 -11.82 6.66
CA MET A 138 -4.20 -11.40 7.93
C MET A 138 -3.20 -10.48 8.62
N ILE A 139 -3.62 -9.28 9.01
CA ILE A 139 -2.76 -8.35 9.75
C ILE A 139 -3.35 -8.02 11.11
N PRO A 140 -2.49 -7.79 12.12
CA PRO A 140 -2.92 -7.35 13.43
C PRO A 140 -3.66 -6.02 13.34
N TYR A 141 -4.58 -5.78 14.28
CA TYR A 141 -5.16 -4.47 14.50
C TYR A 141 -4.10 -3.51 15.02
N VAL A 142 -3.85 -2.40 14.31
CA VAL A 142 -2.79 -1.45 14.65
C VAL A 142 -3.37 -0.14 15.17
N ILE A 143 -2.95 0.22 16.38
CA ILE A 143 -3.12 1.54 16.98
C ILE A 143 -1.83 2.31 16.79
N SER A 144 -1.81 3.34 15.96
CA SER A 144 -0.72 4.32 15.94
C SER A 144 -0.93 5.30 17.07
N ASN A 145 0.02 5.36 18.02
CA ASN A 145 -0.04 6.30 19.13
C ASN A 145 1.17 7.24 19.10
N VAL A 146 0.94 8.53 19.28
CA VAL A 146 1.99 9.54 19.26
C VAL A 146 1.68 10.70 20.21
N GLY A 147 2.73 11.23 20.84
CA GLY A 147 2.71 12.55 21.47
C GLY A 147 3.44 13.54 20.56
N MET A 148 2.80 14.65 20.21
CA MET A 148 3.37 15.68 19.34
C MET A 148 3.09 17.09 19.87
N THR A 149 3.88 18.05 19.42
CA THR A 149 3.61 19.47 19.63
C THR A 149 2.44 19.95 18.76
N LEU A 150 1.94 21.16 19.00
CA LEU A 150 0.85 21.77 18.24
C LEU A 150 1.19 21.89 16.74
N ASP A 151 2.45 22.16 16.42
CA ASP A 151 2.98 22.21 15.05
C ASP A 151 3.39 20.83 14.48
N GLY A 152 2.99 19.74 15.16
CA GLY A 152 3.13 18.37 14.66
C GLY A 152 4.54 17.78 14.74
N LYS A 153 5.40 18.30 15.62
CA LYS A 153 6.77 17.81 15.82
C LYS A 153 6.85 16.76 16.91
N LEU A 154 7.73 15.78 16.71
CA LEU A 154 8.00 14.69 17.67
C LEU A 154 9.22 14.96 18.55
N ALA A 155 10.11 15.85 18.11
CA ALA A 155 11.29 16.25 18.86
C ALA A 155 11.83 17.60 18.34
N THR A 156 12.68 18.25 19.13
CA THR A 156 13.43 19.44 18.70
C THR A 156 14.53 19.07 17.67
N ILE A 157 15.23 20.06 17.13
CA ILE A 157 16.39 19.84 16.22
C ILE A 157 17.53 19.05 16.90
N GLU A 158 17.64 19.13 18.22
CA GLU A 158 18.58 18.36 19.05
C GLU A 158 18.01 17.01 19.48
N ASN A 159 16.87 16.59 18.91
CA ASN A 159 16.16 15.34 19.21
C ASN A 159 15.61 15.24 20.66
N ASP A 160 15.35 16.36 21.33
CA ASP A 160 14.65 16.34 22.62
C ASP A 160 13.15 16.10 22.41
N SER A 161 12.65 14.97 22.91
CA SER A 161 11.29 14.46 22.72
C SER A 161 10.39 14.57 23.96
N ARG A 162 10.76 15.41 24.94
CA ARG A 162 9.97 15.63 26.19
C ARG A 162 8.70 16.46 25.93
N ILE A 163 7.74 15.84 25.27
CA ILE A 163 6.47 16.44 24.85
C ILE A 163 5.37 16.14 25.88
N SER A 164 5.13 14.86 26.16
CA SER A 164 4.07 14.34 27.02
C SER A 164 4.22 14.69 28.50
N GLY A 165 3.10 14.89 29.18
CA GLY A 165 3.01 15.02 30.64
C GLY A 165 2.87 13.67 31.33
N GLU A 166 2.74 13.70 32.66
CA GLU A 166 2.68 12.47 33.46
C GLU A 166 1.45 11.63 33.16
N ASN A 167 0.27 12.25 32.97
CA ASN A 167 -0.95 11.49 32.72
C ASN A 167 -0.97 10.91 31.30
N ASP A 168 -0.44 11.62 30.31
CA ASP A 168 -0.25 11.06 28.97
C ASP A 168 0.72 9.88 28.97
N LEU A 169 1.83 9.96 29.72
CA LEU A 169 2.73 8.82 29.88
C LEU A 169 2.02 7.61 30.53
N LYS A 170 1.20 7.82 31.57
CA LYS A 170 0.38 6.74 32.15
C LYS A 170 -0.60 6.16 31.13
N ARG A 171 -1.29 7.02 30.36
CA ARG A 171 -2.21 6.60 29.29
C ARG A 171 -1.53 5.69 28.28
N VAL A 172 -0.33 6.06 27.79
CA VAL A 172 0.43 5.20 26.85
C VAL A 172 0.77 3.86 27.49
N HIS A 173 1.13 3.85 28.77
CA HIS A 173 1.41 2.61 29.49
C HIS A 173 0.19 1.71 29.70
N GLU A 174 -1.01 2.28 29.90
CA GLU A 174 -2.26 1.49 29.88
C GLU A 174 -2.49 0.88 28.50
N ILE A 175 -2.27 1.64 27.42
CA ILE A 175 -2.40 1.08 26.06
C ILE A 175 -1.38 -0.04 25.83
N ARG A 176 -0.13 0.11 26.28
CA ARG A 176 0.91 -0.93 26.17
C ARG A 176 0.52 -2.23 26.89
N LYS A 177 -0.21 -2.12 28.00
CA LYS A 177 -0.73 -3.27 28.75
C LYS A 177 -1.88 -3.98 28.04
N ASP A 178 -2.64 -3.25 27.22
CA ASP A 178 -3.84 -3.72 26.50
C ASP A 178 -3.58 -4.17 25.04
N VAL A 179 -2.30 -4.37 24.66
CA VAL A 179 -1.90 -4.84 23.33
C VAL A 179 -0.99 -6.05 23.43
N ASP A 180 -0.93 -6.83 22.35
CA ASP A 180 -0.07 -8.01 22.29
C ASP A 180 1.38 -7.65 21.97
N ALA A 181 1.60 -6.56 21.22
CA ALA A 181 2.93 -6.10 20.84
C ALA A 181 3.05 -4.57 20.73
N ILE A 182 4.27 -4.06 20.91
CA ILE A 182 4.66 -2.67 20.59
C ILE A 182 5.63 -2.70 19.42
N MET A 183 5.41 -1.84 18.43
CA MET A 183 6.28 -1.68 17.27
C MET A 183 6.96 -0.30 17.26
N VAL A 184 8.27 -0.30 17.05
CA VAL A 184 9.08 0.91 16.82
C VAL A 184 10.01 0.74 15.64
N GLY A 185 10.49 1.86 15.10
CA GLY A 185 11.58 1.88 14.12
C GLY A 185 12.94 1.89 14.80
N ILE A 186 13.97 1.43 14.08
CA ILE A 186 15.36 1.49 14.55
C ILE A 186 15.81 2.89 14.99
N GLY A 187 15.30 3.95 14.35
CA GLY A 187 15.63 5.33 14.73
C GLY A 187 15.31 5.66 16.19
N THR A 188 14.16 5.18 16.69
CA THR A 188 13.76 5.33 18.10
C THR A 188 14.71 4.58 19.02
N VAL A 189 15.11 3.35 18.65
CA VAL A 189 16.05 2.55 19.44
C VAL A 189 17.42 3.21 19.52
N LEU A 190 17.93 3.77 18.42
CA LEU A 190 19.25 4.42 18.41
C LEU A 190 19.27 5.75 19.18
N LYS A 191 18.14 6.47 19.25
CA LYS A 191 18.05 7.77 19.92
C LYS A 191 17.72 7.63 21.41
N ASP A 192 16.72 6.83 21.74
CA ASP A 192 16.14 6.77 23.07
C ASP A 192 16.54 5.50 23.85
N ASP A 193 17.06 4.49 23.14
CA ASP A 193 17.39 3.16 23.66
C ASP A 193 16.31 2.60 24.59
N PRO A 194 15.02 2.57 24.19
CA PRO A 194 13.93 2.32 25.13
C PRO A 194 13.89 0.85 25.59
N ARG A 195 13.34 0.60 26.78
CA ARG A 195 13.02 -0.77 27.23
C ARG A 195 11.75 -1.34 26.59
N LEU A 196 10.79 -0.45 26.25
CA LEU A 196 9.45 -0.78 25.75
C LEU A 196 8.69 -1.77 26.66
N THR A 197 8.69 -1.49 27.96
CA THR A 197 7.99 -2.26 29.00
C THR A 197 6.95 -1.40 29.71
N VAL A 198 6.01 -2.04 30.41
CA VAL A 198 4.99 -1.36 31.21
C VAL A 198 5.52 -1.12 32.63
N HIS A 199 5.92 0.12 32.95
CA HIS A 199 6.55 0.45 34.24
C HIS A 199 6.12 1.79 34.85
N LYS A 200 5.18 2.52 34.24
CA LYS A 200 4.63 3.79 34.76
C LYS A 200 3.28 3.66 35.45
N ILE A 201 2.74 2.44 35.45
CA ILE A 201 1.46 2.05 36.05
C ILE A 201 1.66 0.73 36.80
N ASN A 202 0.64 0.29 37.54
CA ASN A 202 0.68 -1.02 38.17
C ASN A 202 0.62 -2.14 37.12
N ALA A 203 1.74 -2.83 36.94
CA ALA A 203 1.93 -3.90 35.98
C ALA A 203 2.94 -4.92 36.50
N SER A 204 2.77 -6.15 36.04
CA SER A 204 3.66 -7.28 36.29
C SER A 204 4.42 -7.63 35.01
N PRO A 205 5.54 -8.38 35.08
CA PRO A 205 6.33 -8.71 33.88
C PRO A 205 5.55 -9.41 32.76
N LYS A 206 4.48 -10.15 33.09
CA LYS A 206 3.59 -10.80 32.10
C LYS A 206 2.71 -9.82 31.32
N ASP A 207 2.56 -8.60 31.81
CA ASP A 207 1.81 -7.52 31.17
C ASP A 207 2.68 -6.77 30.13
N ASN A 208 3.95 -7.14 30.00
CA ASN A 208 4.81 -6.56 28.97
C ASN A 208 4.43 -7.15 27.59
N PRO A 209 4.12 -6.29 26.61
CA PRO A 209 3.85 -6.75 25.25
C PRO A 209 5.14 -7.22 24.57
N LEU A 210 4.98 -8.03 23.52
CA LEU A 210 6.10 -8.39 22.65
C LEU A 210 6.65 -7.13 21.95
N ARG A 211 7.97 -7.01 21.83
CA ARG A 211 8.63 -5.84 21.23
C ARG A 211 8.97 -6.14 19.78
N ILE A 212 8.63 -5.24 18.87
CA ILE A 212 8.94 -5.35 17.44
C ILE A 212 9.80 -4.16 17.05
N VAL A 213 11.01 -4.42 16.56
CA VAL A 213 11.92 -3.40 16.05
C VAL A 213 12.05 -3.56 14.53
N VAL A 214 11.61 -2.54 13.79
CA VAL A 214 11.77 -2.50 12.32
C VAL A 214 13.12 -1.87 11.98
N ASP A 215 14.03 -2.68 11.45
CA ASP A 215 15.42 -2.32 11.18
C ASP A 215 15.92 -2.95 9.87
N SER A 216 15.70 -2.25 8.76
CA SER A 216 16.05 -2.78 7.42
C SER A 216 17.53 -3.15 7.29
N ASN A 217 18.44 -2.41 7.94
CA ASN A 217 19.88 -2.59 7.82
C ASN A 217 20.51 -3.27 9.06
N LEU A 218 19.69 -3.73 10.01
CA LEU A 218 20.14 -4.39 11.23
C LEU A 218 21.17 -3.56 12.02
N LYS A 219 20.95 -2.25 12.14
CA LYS A 219 21.79 -1.31 12.89
C LYS A 219 21.66 -1.44 14.41
N VAL A 220 20.64 -2.12 14.92
CA VAL A 220 20.41 -2.31 16.37
C VAL A 220 21.68 -2.78 17.10
N PRO A 221 22.12 -2.06 18.14
CA PRO A 221 23.24 -2.51 18.98
C PRO A 221 22.89 -3.80 19.73
N LEU A 222 23.82 -4.74 19.84
CA LEU A 222 23.57 -6.00 20.56
C LEU A 222 23.35 -5.80 22.07
N ASN A 223 23.73 -4.64 22.61
CA ASN A 223 23.52 -4.24 23.99
C ASN A 223 22.32 -3.29 24.19
N ALA A 224 21.49 -3.06 23.15
CA ALA A 224 20.33 -2.18 23.27
C ALA A 224 19.36 -2.69 24.34
N ARG A 225 18.79 -1.79 25.15
CA ARG A 225 17.89 -2.14 26.26
C ARG A 225 16.64 -2.90 25.80
N VAL A 226 16.23 -2.69 24.55
CA VAL A 226 15.12 -3.41 23.90
C VAL A 226 15.42 -4.89 23.64
N LEU A 227 16.67 -5.36 23.79
CA LEU A 227 17.06 -6.77 23.59
C LEU A 227 17.22 -7.52 24.92
N ASN A 228 16.87 -6.90 26.05
CA ASN A 228 16.95 -7.55 27.36
C ASN A 228 15.88 -8.65 27.54
N LYS A 229 15.87 -9.31 28.70
CA LYS A 229 14.94 -10.43 28.99
C LYS A 229 13.59 -10.01 29.58
N ASP A 230 13.32 -8.71 29.72
CA ASP A 230 12.07 -8.22 30.34
C ASP A 230 10.82 -8.52 29.49
N ALA A 231 11.00 -8.69 28.18
CA ALA A 231 9.94 -9.04 27.24
C ALA A 231 10.52 -9.77 26.00
N LYS A 232 9.69 -10.55 25.29
CA LYS A 232 10.10 -11.16 24.00
C LYS A 232 10.33 -10.07 22.96
N THR A 233 11.28 -10.30 22.06
CA THR A 233 11.64 -9.31 21.03
C THR A 233 11.76 -9.96 19.66
N VAL A 234 11.19 -9.28 18.68
CA VAL A 234 11.26 -9.57 17.25
C VAL A 234 11.98 -8.41 16.58
N ILE A 235 12.97 -8.73 15.74
CA ILE A 235 13.58 -7.78 14.82
C ILE A 235 13.10 -8.10 13.41
N ALA A 236 12.46 -7.13 12.77
CA ALA A 236 12.07 -7.20 11.36
C ALA A 236 13.15 -6.52 10.50
N THR A 237 13.78 -7.27 9.60
CA THR A 237 14.87 -6.78 8.75
C THR A 237 14.70 -7.23 7.29
N THR A 238 15.54 -6.73 6.38
CA THR A 238 15.55 -7.23 4.99
C THR A 238 16.39 -8.49 4.88
N THR A 239 16.16 -9.29 3.84
CA THR A 239 16.97 -10.46 3.51
C THR A 239 18.46 -10.09 3.45
N PRO A 240 19.37 -10.87 4.07
CA PRO A 240 20.79 -10.58 4.04
C PRO A 240 21.34 -10.61 2.61
N ILE A 241 22.26 -9.69 2.35
CA ILE A 241 23.03 -9.60 1.11
C ILE A 241 24.55 -9.54 1.39
N SER A 242 24.94 -9.64 2.66
CA SER A 242 26.32 -9.58 3.13
C SER A 242 26.54 -10.51 4.32
N ASP A 243 27.75 -11.07 4.41
CA ASP A 243 28.18 -11.98 5.48
C ASP A 243 28.10 -11.31 6.86
N GLU A 244 28.41 -10.02 6.96
CA GLU A 244 28.33 -9.26 8.23
C GLU A 244 26.90 -9.25 8.78
N LYS A 245 25.91 -9.03 7.90
CA LYS A 245 24.50 -8.99 8.31
C LYS A 245 24.03 -10.38 8.72
N GLU A 246 24.45 -11.42 7.99
CA GLU A 246 24.13 -12.80 8.31
C GLU A 246 24.72 -13.23 9.67
N GLU A 247 25.97 -12.88 9.95
CA GLU A 247 26.62 -13.11 11.24
C GLU A 247 25.91 -12.38 12.38
N LYS A 248 25.47 -11.13 12.15
CA LYS A 248 24.71 -10.39 13.16
C LYS A 248 23.34 -11.00 13.42
N ILE A 249 22.66 -11.51 12.39
CA ILE A 249 21.40 -12.27 12.55
C ILE A 249 21.64 -13.51 13.42
N ARG A 250 22.74 -14.23 13.19
CA ARG A 250 23.12 -15.41 13.98
C ARG A 250 23.29 -15.06 15.46
N LYS A 251 24.05 -14.01 15.78
CA LYS A 251 24.23 -13.53 17.16
C LYS A 251 22.91 -13.16 17.84
N LEU A 252 22.01 -12.48 17.12
CA LEU A 252 20.68 -12.13 17.65
C LEU A 252 19.86 -13.39 17.97
N LYS A 253 19.89 -14.39 17.09
CA LYS A 253 19.21 -15.68 17.34
C LYS A 253 19.83 -16.43 18.52
N GLU A 254 21.15 -16.43 18.68
CA GLU A 254 21.86 -17.00 19.83
C GLU A 254 21.47 -16.32 21.15
N MET A 255 21.14 -15.02 21.12
CA MET A 255 20.57 -14.28 22.26
C MET A 255 19.09 -14.60 22.53
N GLY A 256 18.45 -15.46 21.72
CA GLY A 256 17.03 -15.79 21.81
C GLY A 256 16.11 -14.74 21.17
N ILE A 257 16.65 -13.83 20.36
CA ILE A 257 15.87 -12.83 19.64
C ILE A 257 15.35 -13.42 18.34
N MET A 258 14.05 -13.27 18.10
CA MET A 258 13.45 -13.69 16.85
C MET A 258 13.77 -12.68 15.75
N VAL A 259 14.14 -13.16 14.56
CA VAL A 259 14.44 -12.31 13.41
C VAL A 259 13.54 -12.70 12.24
N LEU A 260 12.66 -11.79 11.83
CA LEU A 260 11.83 -11.92 10.63
C LEU A 260 12.47 -11.16 9.48
N GLN A 261 12.47 -11.76 8.30
CA GLN A 261 13.14 -11.21 7.12
C GLN A 261 12.14 -11.07 5.98
N ALA A 262 11.97 -9.84 5.47
CA ALA A 262 11.17 -9.60 4.28
C ALA A 262 11.62 -8.32 3.57
N GLY A 263 11.67 -8.37 2.23
CA GLY A 263 12.14 -7.27 1.40
C GLY A 263 13.66 -7.26 1.20
N VAL A 264 14.14 -6.42 0.28
CA VAL A 264 15.55 -6.37 -0.15
C VAL A 264 16.24 -5.12 0.39
N GLN A 265 15.81 -3.93 -0.05
CA GLN A 265 16.39 -2.65 0.40
C GLN A 265 15.66 -2.05 1.61
N LYS A 266 14.34 -2.28 1.69
CA LYS A 266 13.50 -1.88 2.81
C LYS A 266 12.66 -3.07 3.24
N VAL A 267 12.31 -3.08 4.52
CA VAL A 267 11.42 -4.09 5.08
C VAL A 267 10.08 -4.04 4.35
N ASP A 268 9.62 -5.20 3.90
CA ASP A 268 8.27 -5.40 3.38
C ASP A 268 7.29 -5.50 4.56
N LEU A 269 6.70 -4.37 4.93
CA LEU A 269 5.85 -4.26 6.12
C LEU A 269 4.63 -5.17 6.05
N ARG A 270 3.99 -5.32 4.88
CA ARG A 270 2.81 -6.19 4.71
C ARG A 270 3.14 -7.64 5.06
N LYS A 271 4.26 -8.17 4.54
CA LYS A 271 4.70 -9.53 4.86
C LYS A 271 5.08 -9.70 6.32
N ILE A 272 5.79 -8.72 6.89
CA ILE A 272 6.14 -8.76 8.32
C ILE A 272 4.89 -8.77 9.19
N MET A 273 3.89 -7.94 8.89
CA MET A 273 2.62 -7.91 9.64
C MET A 273 1.88 -9.25 9.53
N ASN A 274 1.89 -9.90 8.35
CA ASN A 274 1.30 -11.23 8.17
C ASN A 274 2.00 -12.29 9.03
N GLU A 275 3.34 -12.30 9.05
CA GLU A 275 4.09 -13.24 9.88
C GLU A 275 3.87 -12.97 11.37
N ILE A 276 3.79 -11.71 11.79
CA ILE A 276 3.44 -11.34 13.16
C ILE A 276 2.03 -11.83 13.52
N TYR A 277 1.05 -11.70 12.62
CA TYR A 277 -0.29 -12.22 12.84
C TYR A 277 -0.30 -13.73 13.03
N LYS A 278 0.42 -14.48 12.18
CA LYS A 278 0.56 -15.94 12.29
C LYS A 278 1.20 -16.39 13.61
N MET A 279 1.96 -15.52 14.26
CA MET A 279 2.49 -15.77 15.62
C MET A 279 1.44 -15.61 16.73
N GLY A 280 0.19 -15.27 16.38
CA GLY A 280 -0.91 -15.06 17.32
C GLY A 280 -1.00 -13.64 17.88
N ILE A 281 -0.27 -12.68 17.30
CA ILE A 281 -0.33 -11.26 17.69
C ILE A 281 -1.51 -10.61 16.95
N ASN A 282 -2.53 -10.20 17.69
CA ASN A 282 -3.76 -9.66 17.11
C ASN A 282 -3.84 -8.14 17.21
N LYS A 283 -3.14 -7.52 18.17
CA LYS A 283 -3.19 -6.08 18.40
C LYS A 283 -1.81 -5.49 18.65
N ILE A 284 -1.46 -4.45 17.89
CA ILE A 284 -0.16 -3.78 17.95
C ILE A 284 -0.34 -2.31 18.30
N LEU A 285 0.48 -1.83 19.24
CA LEU A 285 0.73 -0.41 19.44
C LEU A 285 1.94 0.03 18.62
N LEU A 286 1.73 0.89 17.64
CA LEU A 286 2.79 1.51 16.85
C LEU A 286 3.19 2.84 17.50
N GLU A 287 4.41 2.89 18.04
CA GLU A 287 5.08 4.09 18.57
C GLU A 287 6.24 4.50 17.65
N GLY A 288 6.02 4.40 16.33
CA GLY A 288 7.04 4.64 15.32
C GLY A 288 7.46 6.10 15.23
N GLY A 289 8.73 6.33 14.86
CA GLY A 289 9.15 7.63 14.35
C GLY A 289 8.56 7.90 12.96
N GLY A 290 8.65 9.15 12.48
CA GLY A 290 8.00 9.61 11.26
C GLY A 290 8.16 8.70 10.04
N THR A 291 9.37 8.16 9.81
CA THR A 291 9.65 7.26 8.67
C THR A 291 8.90 5.93 8.73
N LEU A 292 8.77 5.33 9.92
CA LEU A 292 8.03 4.08 10.07
C LEU A 292 6.53 4.36 9.94
N ASN A 293 6.04 5.43 10.57
CA ASN A 293 4.64 5.82 10.47
C ASN A 293 4.24 6.08 9.00
N TRP A 294 5.10 6.75 8.22
CA TRP A 294 4.90 6.89 6.78
C TRP A 294 4.76 5.55 6.06
N GLY A 295 5.66 4.59 6.35
CA GLY A 295 5.56 3.24 5.79
C GLY A 295 4.22 2.57 6.11
N MET A 296 3.77 2.67 7.36
CA MET A 296 2.52 2.06 7.82
C MET A 296 1.27 2.73 7.22
N PHE A 297 1.25 4.07 7.12
CA PHE A 297 0.16 4.81 6.45
C PHE A 297 0.12 4.53 4.95
N LYS A 298 1.26 4.62 4.26
CA LYS A 298 1.38 4.38 2.82
C LYS A 298 0.88 2.99 2.43
N GLU A 299 1.15 1.99 3.27
CA GLU A 299 0.74 0.61 3.05
C GLU A 299 -0.65 0.28 3.63
N ASN A 300 -1.41 1.27 4.14
CA ASN A 300 -2.74 1.09 4.74
C ASN A 300 -2.78 0.05 5.88
N LEU A 301 -1.75 0.06 6.75
CA LEU A 301 -1.57 -0.91 7.84
C LEU A 301 -2.00 -0.35 9.21
N ILE A 302 -2.73 0.76 9.26
CA ILE A 302 -3.16 1.41 10.50
C ILE A 302 -4.69 1.38 10.58
N ASN A 303 -5.23 0.96 11.73
CA ASN A 303 -6.66 0.90 11.98
C ASN A 303 -7.14 2.12 12.79
N GLU A 304 -6.32 2.54 13.76
CA GLU A 304 -6.65 3.60 14.71
C GLU A 304 -5.44 4.53 14.90
N VAL A 305 -5.73 5.81 15.10
CA VAL A 305 -4.73 6.85 15.39
C VAL A 305 -5.12 7.53 16.70
N ARG A 306 -4.22 7.51 17.70
CA ARG A 306 -4.36 8.20 18.98
C ARG A 306 -3.24 9.22 19.13
N VAL A 307 -3.60 10.50 19.19
CA VAL A 307 -2.63 11.60 19.22
C VAL A 307 -2.82 12.42 20.47
N TYR A 308 -1.76 12.60 21.25
CA TYR A 308 -1.67 13.65 22.25
C TYR A 308 -1.01 14.89 21.63
N ILE A 309 -1.68 16.04 21.70
CA ILE A 309 -1.16 17.32 21.23
C ILE A 309 -0.85 18.19 22.45
N ALA A 310 0.44 18.44 22.67
CA ALA A 310 0.92 19.34 23.71
C ALA A 310 0.82 20.81 23.26
N PRO A 311 0.59 21.76 24.20
CA PRO A 311 0.59 23.20 23.91
C PRO A 311 2.01 23.76 23.76
N LYS A 312 2.80 23.15 22.87
CA LYS A 312 4.19 23.47 22.58
C LYS A 312 4.34 23.70 21.07
N VAL A 313 5.34 24.48 20.67
CA VAL A 313 5.75 24.67 19.27
C VAL A 313 7.26 24.52 19.21
N PHE A 314 7.78 23.62 18.38
CA PHE A 314 9.22 23.40 18.26
C PHE A 314 9.82 24.01 17.00
N GLY A 315 9.05 24.15 15.92
CA GLY A 315 9.57 24.58 14.63
C GLY A 315 10.58 23.58 14.05
N GLY A 316 11.51 24.09 13.24
CA GLY A 316 12.56 23.28 12.61
C GLY A 316 12.10 22.57 11.34
N ALA A 317 12.61 23.01 10.19
CA ALA A 317 12.31 22.40 8.89
C ALA A 317 12.67 20.92 8.83
N ASN A 318 13.74 20.54 9.52
CA ASN A 318 14.26 19.17 9.59
C ASN A 318 13.88 18.44 10.89
N SER A 319 13.12 19.06 11.78
CA SER A 319 12.63 18.40 12.99
C SER A 319 11.59 17.34 12.63
N PRO A 320 11.67 16.14 13.23
CA PRO A 320 10.84 15.01 12.86
C PRO A 320 9.36 15.34 13.09
N THR A 321 8.52 14.96 12.13
CA THR A 321 7.06 15.10 12.23
C THR A 321 6.41 13.74 12.48
N TYR A 322 5.10 13.75 12.75
CA TYR A 322 4.35 12.51 12.94
C TYR A 322 4.52 11.51 11.76
N VAL A 323 4.58 12.01 10.52
CA VAL A 323 4.68 11.20 9.31
C VAL A 323 5.73 11.80 8.37
N ASP A 324 6.94 11.24 8.41
CA ASP A 324 8.09 11.70 7.61
C ASP A 324 8.31 10.77 6.42
N GLY A 325 8.00 11.24 5.21
CA GLY A 325 8.09 10.42 4.01
C GLY A 325 7.97 11.22 2.72
N LYS A 326 7.76 10.51 1.60
CA LYS A 326 7.53 11.17 0.30
C LYS A 326 6.19 11.92 0.25
N GLY A 327 5.24 11.54 1.11
CA GLY A 327 3.88 12.07 1.10
C GLY A 327 3.02 11.49 -0.04
N PHE A 328 1.72 11.70 0.07
CA PHE A 328 0.77 11.48 -1.03
C PHE A 328 0.80 12.67 -1.98
N LYS A 329 0.53 12.45 -3.28
CA LYS A 329 0.62 13.52 -4.27
C LYS A 329 -0.57 14.49 -4.22
N ASN A 330 -1.75 13.97 -3.88
CA ASN A 330 -3.00 14.71 -3.85
C ASN A 330 -3.83 14.30 -2.61
N VAL A 331 -4.86 15.09 -2.32
CA VAL A 331 -5.69 14.92 -1.11
C VAL A 331 -6.58 13.67 -1.23
N GLU A 332 -6.91 13.26 -2.43
CA GLU A 332 -7.73 12.08 -2.72
C GLU A 332 -7.02 10.77 -2.36
N GLU A 333 -5.69 10.72 -2.52
CA GLU A 333 -4.84 9.60 -2.15
C GLU A 333 -4.58 9.48 -0.64
N CYS A 334 -4.85 10.53 0.14
CA CYS A 334 -4.48 10.55 1.55
C CYS A 334 -5.30 9.57 2.40
N THR A 335 -4.70 9.04 3.45
CA THR A 335 -5.42 8.29 4.49
C THR A 335 -6.53 9.18 5.07
N LYS A 336 -7.76 8.67 5.08
CA LYS A 336 -8.92 9.37 5.65
C LYS A 336 -9.12 8.95 7.10
N LEU A 337 -9.51 9.89 7.95
CA LEU A 337 -9.70 9.68 9.37
C LEU A 337 -11.10 10.11 9.79
N GLU A 338 -11.71 9.35 10.69
CA GLU A 338 -12.95 9.67 11.36
C GLU A 338 -12.64 9.99 12.81
N LEU A 339 -12.93 11.21 13.28
CA LEU A 339 -12.79 11.54 14.69
C LEU A 339 -13.80 10.72 15.48
N LYS A 340 -13.32 9.95 16.47
CA LYS A 340 -14.16 9.12 17.33
C LYS A 340 -14.27 9.66 18.74
N ASN A 341 -13.20 10.26 19.25
CA ASN A 341 -13.17 10.77 20.61
C ASN A 341 -12.14 11.90 20.73
N TYR A 342 -12.36 12.79 21.70
CA TYR A 342 -11.38 13.79 22.10
C TYR A 342 -11.59 14.17 23.56
N TYR A 343 -10.51 14.42 24.28
CA TYR A 343 -10.58 14.86 25.67
C TYR A 343 -9.30 15.61 26.09
N PRO A 344 -9.41 16.61 27.00
CA PRO A 344 -8.25 17.24 27.59
C PRO A 344 -7.48 16.24 28.46
N LEU A 345 -6.15 16.32 28.44
CA LEU A 345 -5.27 15.52 29.28
C LEU A 345 -3.99 16.30 29.54
N ASP A 346 -3.52 16.34 30.78
CA ASP A 346 -2.46 17.28 31.18
C ASP A 346 -2.82 18.72 30.71
N ASP A 347 -1.89 19.45 30.10
CA ASP A 347 -2.13 20.77 29.50
C ASP A 347 -2.53 20.70 28.01
N GLY A 348 -2.72 19.49 27.47
CA GLY A 348 -2.98 19.24 26.06
C GLY A 348 -4.33 18.59 25.77
N ILE A 349 -4.44 18.00 24.58
CA ILE A 349 -5.64 17.28 24.14
C ILE A 349 -5.26 15.94 23.54
N VAL A 350 -6.02 14.90 23.85
CA VAL A 350 -5.96 13.62 23.16
C VAL A 350 -7.07 13.58 22.10
N LEU A 351 -6.71 13.12 20.91
CA LEU A 351 -7.61 12.90 19.79
C LEU A 351 -7.52 11.44 19.36
N GLU A 352 -8.67 10.78 19.20
CA GLU A 352 -8.73 9.38 18.78
C GLU A 352 -9.53 9.29 17.48
N TYR A 353 -8.90 8.73 16.46
CA TYR A 353 -9.44 8.60 15.11
C TYR A 353 -9.48 7.14 14.69
N ARG A 354 -10.56 6.78 14.00
CA ARG A 354 -10.59 5.56 13.19
C ARG A 354 -10.08 5.88 11.78
N VAL A 355 -9.26 5.01 11.21
CA VAL A 355 -8.89 5.12 9.79
C VAL A 355 -10.07 4.68 8.91
N ILE A 356 -10.50 5.56 8.00
CA ILE A 356 -11.56 5.31 7.02
C ILE A 356 -10.93 4.87 5.71
N GLY A 357 -11.48 3.82 5.10
CA GLY A 357 -11.02 3.36 3.78
C GLY A 357 -9.84 2.40 3.84
N SER A 358 -9.71 1.64 4.92
CA SER A 358 -8.74 0.54 5.02
C SER A 358 -9.50 -0.77 5.18
N PHE A 359 -9.11 -1.76 4.36
CA PHE A 359 -9.75 -3.06 4.06
C PHE A 359 -11.02 -2.98 3.20
N LYS A 360 -10.81 -2.91 1.88
CA LYS A 360 -11.78 -3.37 0.90
C LYS A 360 -11.10 -3.94 -0.31
#